data_AF-A0A821UEZ6-F1
#
_entry.id   AF-A0A821UEZ6-F1
#
_cell.length_a   1.000
_cell.length_b   1.000
_cell.length_c   1.000
_cell.angle_alpha   90.00
_cell.angle_beta   90.00
_cell.angle_gamma   90.00
#
_symmetry.space_group_name_H-M   'P 1'
#
loop_
_entity.id
_entity.type
_entity.pdbx_description
1 polymer ?
#
loop_
_entity_poly.entity_id
_entity_poly.type
_entity_poly.pdbx_seq_one_letter_code
_entity_poly.pdbx_strand_id
1 'polypeptide(L)'
;EWLATKLISDLPSVKVITLPKSGGVVPKDAAKDKFRENKIREYFYGPKNNICPHVFTIEFNEIKIYKIGAPQIPDSCLPAGMILKNPYNKILPIAPSPALVHHVLSVSSSNDPEQLLTKNLLGFVVVQHVDSDKRTLTLLSPQPNVKNKLLIVSDILFVDMK
;
A
#
# COMPACT_ATOMS: atom_id res chain seq x y z
N GLU A 1 -21.36 -2.80 23.72
CA GLU A 1 -22.76 -3.28 23.71
C GLU A 1 -23.57 -2.69 22.57
N TRP A 2 -23.57 -1.36 22.36
CA TRP A 2 -24.25 -0.71 21.23
C TRP A 2 -24.00 -1.34 19.86
N LEU A 3 -22.73 -1.67 19.53
CA LEU A 3 -22.38 -2.29 18.25
C LEU A 3 -23.08 -3.64 18.04
N ALA A 4 -23.20 -4.46 19.10
CA ALA A 4 -23.83 -5.78 18.99
C ALA A 4 -25.33 -5.64 18.70
N THR A 5 -26.03 -4.77 19.42
CA THR A 5 -27.46 -4.48 19.18
C THR A 5 -27.69 -3.99 17.76
N LYS A 6 -26.83 -3.09 17.28
CA LYS A 6 -26.92 -2.57 15.91
C LYS A 6 -26.73 -3.67 14.87
N LEU A 7 -25.71 -4.53 15.03
CA LEU A 7 -25.46 -5.64 14.11
C LEU A 7 -26.61 -6.67 14.10
N ILE A 8 -27.24 -6.94 15.24
CA ILE A 8 -28.42 -7.82 15.31
C ILE A 8 -29.59 -7.25 14.49
N SER A 9 -29.80 -5.94 14.58
CA SER A 9 -30.85 -5.26 13.81
C SER A 9 -30.53 -5.24 12.31
N ASP A 10 -29.29 -4.93 11.93
CA ASP A 10 -28.88 -4.74 10.54
C ASP A 10 -28.69 -6.07 9.79
N LEU A 11 -28.37 -7.16 10.51
CA LEU A 11 -28.03 -8.47 9.95
C LEU A 11 -28.89 -9.60 10.59
N PRO A 12 -30.19 -9.66 10.28
CA PRO A 12 -31.12 -10.58 10.96
C PRO A 12 -30.84 -12.07 10.71
N SER A 13 -30.13 -12.42 9.64
CA SER A 13 -29.75 -13.79 9.30
C SER A 13 -28.40 -14.24 9.90
N VAL A 14 -27.69 -13.35 10.60
CA VAL A 14 -26.36 -13.61 11.16
C VAL A 14 -26.43 -13.72 12.68
N LYS A 15 -25.89 -14.81 13.23
CA LYS A 15 -25.79 -14.99 14.68
C LYS A 15 -24.68 -14.09 15.25
N VAL A 16 -25.06 -13.09 16.05
CA VAL A 16 -24.12 -12.19 16.74
C VAL A 16 -23.82 -12.71 18.15
N ILE A 17 -22.55 -12.84 18.50
CA ILE A 17 -22.08 -13.27 19.83
C ILE A 17 -21.12 -12.21 20.38
N THR A 18 -21.43 -11.68 21.57
CA THR A 18 -20.58 -10.70 22.26
C THR A 18 -19.62 -11.41 23.20
N LEU A 19 -18.33 -11.12 23.09
CA LEU A 19 -17.29 -11.64 23.98
C LEU A 19 -16.67 -10.49 24.81
N PRO A 20 -16.39 -10.70 26.11
CA PRO A 20 -15.71 -9.71 26.92
C PRO A 20 -14.25 -9.56 26.46
N LYS A 21 -13.70 -8.34 26.58
CA LYS A 21 -12.27 -8.09 26.34
C LYS A 21 -11.46 -8.87 27.38
N SER A 22 -10.42 -9.59 26.94
CA SER A 22 -9.48 -10.23 27.87
C SER A 22 -8.79 -9.18 28.75
N GLY A 23 -8.60 -9.49 30.04
CA GLY A 23 -7.96 -8.60 31.01
C GLY A 23 -6.50 -8.24 30.68
N GLY A 24 -5.82 -9.05 29.87
CA GLY A 24 -4.44 -8.80 29.42
C GLY A 24 -4.31 -7.82 28.25
N VAL A 25 -5.40 -7.28 27.71
CA VAL A 25 -5.34 -6.42 26.52
C VAL A 25 -5.01 -4.97 26.88
N VAL A 26 -3.80 -4.56 26.50
CA VAL A 26 -3.26 -3.22 26.70
C VAL A 26 -3.43 -2.37 25.42
N PRO A 27 -3.84 -1.08 25.52
CA PRO A 27 -3.87 -0.16 24.39
C PRO A 27 -2.46 0.12 23.84
N LYS A 28 -2.33 0.28 22.51
CA LYS A 28 -1.03 0.36 21.81
C LYS A 28 -0.83 1.67 21.03
N ASP A 29 -1.28 2.82 21.53
CA ASP A 29 -1.33 4.02 20.69
C ASP A 29 0.04 4.59 20.30
N ALA A 30 1.06 4.49 21.16
CA ALA A 30 2.41 4.99 20.86
C ALA A 30 3.29 4.02 20.03
N ALA A 31 2.90 2.75 19.89
CA ALA A 31 3.76 1.71 19.30
C ALA A 31 3.36 1.28 17.88
N LYS A 32 2.34 1.91 17.28
CA LYS A 32 1.79 1.50 15.98
C LYS A 32 2.80 1.65 14.84
N ASP A 33 3.52 2.76 14.80
CA ASP A 33 4.42 3.06 13.69
C ASP A 33 5.65 2.15 13.72
N LYS A 34 6.25 1.96 14.91
CA LYS A 34 7.34 1.00 15.10
C LYS A 34 6.89 -0.44 14.79
N PHE A 35 5.66 -0.82 15.12
CA PHE A 35 5.12 -2.13 14.77
C PHE A 35 4.95 -2.30 13.26
N ARG A 36 4.44 -1.27 12.55
CA ARG A 36 4.32 -1.26 11.09
C ARG A 36 5.68 -1.39 10.42
N GLU A 37 6.65 -0.59 10.84
CA GLU A 37 8.02 -0.63 10.35
C GLU A 37 8.64 -2.02 10.54
N ASN A 38 8.49 -2.62 11.73
CA ASN A 38 8.97 -3.98 12.00
C ASN A 38 8.31 -5.03 11.10
N LYS A 39 7.01 -4.88 10.78
CA LYS A 39 6.32 -5.81 9.87
C LYS A 39 6.78 -5.68 8.43
N ILE A 40 7.11 -4.47 7.97
CA ILE A 40 7.71 -4.26 6.65
C ILE A 40 9.12 -4.85 6.62
N ARG A 41 9.93 -4.61 7.66
CA ARG A 41 11.26 -5.22 7.80
C ARG A 41 11.19 -6.75 7.78
N GLU A 42 10.27 -7.34 8.54
CA GLU A 42 10.04 -8.79 8.59
C GLU A 42 9.66 -9.37 7.21
N TYR A 43 8.95 -8.62 6.36
CA TYR A 43 8.64 -9.05 4.99
C TYR A 43 9.90 -9.22 4.12
N PHE A 44 10.86 -8.29 4.20
CA PHE A 44 12.08 -8.33 3.38
C PHE A 44 13.20 -9.20 3.98
N TYR A 45 13.34 -9.17 5.31
CA TYR A 45 14.45 -9.80 6.03
C TYR A 45 14.06 -11.07 6.78
N GLY A 46 12.77 -11.37 6.89
CA GLY A 46 12.25 -12.49 7.68
C GLY A 46 12.18 -12.16 9.18
N PRO A 47 11.53 -13.02 9.99
CA PRO A 47 11.31 -12.78 11.42
C PRO A 47 12.59 -12.85 12.27
N LYS A 48 13.64 -13.46 11.73
CA LYS A 48 14.94 -13.61 12.39
C LYS A 48 16.09 -13.00 11.57
N ASN A 49 15.78 -12.11 10.63
CA ASN A 49 16.78 -11.57 9.67
C ASN A 49 17.51 -12.68 8.90
N ASN A 50 16.79 -13.74 8.54
CA ASN A 50 17.31 -14.94 7.88
C ASN A 50 17.11 -14.94 6.36
N ILE A 51 16.51 -13.89 5.81
CA ILE A 51 16.32 -13.67 4.37
C ILE A 51 17.17 -12.47 3.97
N CYS A 52 17.83 -12.57 2.82
CA CYS A 52 18.62 -11.49 2.25
C CYS A 52 17.87 -10.91 1.04
N PRO A 53 17.23 -9.74 1.17
CA PRO A 53 16.56 -9.11 0.04
C PRO A 53 17.57 -8.64 -1.01
N HIS A 54 17.07 -8.45 -2.23
CA HIS A 54 17.85 -8.01 -3.37
C HIS A 54 17.65 -6.51 -3.60
N VAL A 55 18.73 -5.84 -4.00
CA VAL A 55 18.69 -4.47 -4.48
C VAL A 55 19.10 -4.48 -5.95
N PHE A 56 18.25 -3.94 -6.81
CA PHE A 56 18.53 -3.84 -8.24
C PHE A 56 17.96 -2.54 -8.81
N THR A 57 18.47 -2.15 -9.98
CA THR A 57 18.09 -0.94 -10.68
C THR A 57 17.25 -1.28 -11.91
N ILE A 58 16.17 -0.53 -12.14
CA ILE A 58 15.25 -0.70 -13.28
C ILE A 58 14.99 0.63 -13.97
N GLU A 59 14.84 0.62 -15.29
CA GLU A 59 14.54 1.83 -16.07
C GLU A 59 13.07 2.25 -15.93
N PHE A 60 12.80 3.56 -16.02
CA PHE A 60 11.43 4.10 -15.98
C PHE A 60 10.55 3.54 -17.10
N ASN A 61 11.13 3.20 -18.26
CA ASN A 61 10.39 2.66 -19.40
C ASN A 61 9.92 1.21 -19.17
N GLU A 62 10.56 0.49 -18.26
CA GLU A 62 10.20 -0.90 -17.98
C GLU A 62 9.03 -1.04 -17.01
N ILE A 63 8.63 0.03 -16.33
CA ILE A 63 7.57 -0.02 -15.32
C ILE A 63 6.52 1.06 -15.54
N LYS A 64 5.33 0.82 -15.02
CA LYS A 64 4.23 1.79 -14.98
C LYS A 64 3.72 1.85 -13.56
N ILE A 65 3.71 3.06 -13.00
CA ILE A 65 3.33 3.29 -11.61
C ILE A 65 1.95 3.93 -11.60
N TYR A 66 1.09 3.46 -10.69
CA TYR A 66 -0.28 3.95 -10.54
C TYR A 66 -0.56 4.30 -9.07
N LYS A 67 -1.48 5.23 -8.86
CA LYS A 67 -2.12 5.48 -7.57
C LYS A 67 -3.60 5.23 -7.69
N ILE A 68 -4.14 4.54 -6.70
CA ILE A 68 -5.57 4.31 -6.56
C ILE A 68 -6.14 5.44 -5.70
N GLY A 69 -7.21 6.05 -6.19
CA GLY A 69 -7.87 7.18 -5.56
C GLY A 69 -7.43 8.52 -6.14
N ALA A 70 -8.38 9.45 -6.23
CA ALA A 70 -8.10 10.84 -6.51
C ALA A 70 -7.55 11.54 -5.26
N PRO A 71 -6.73 12.59 -5.42
CA PRO A 71 -6.38 13.48 -4.31
C PRO A 71 -7.66 14.00 -3.64
N GLN A 72 -7.65 14.05 -2.30
CA GLN A 72 -8.76 14.59 -1.52
C GLN A 72 -8.83 16.10 -1.80
N ILE A 73 -9.79 16.51 -2.62
CA ILE A 73 -10.07 17.92 -2.89
C ILE A 73 -11.18 18.36 -1.91
N PRO A 74 -11.02 19.47 -1.17
CA PRO A 74 -12.10 20.00 -0.35
C PRO A 74 -13.35 20.30 -1.20
N ASP A 75 -14.53 20.11 -0.62
CA ASP A 75 -15.80 20.39 -1.31
C ASP A 75 -15.89 21.85 -1.83
N SER A 76 -15.17 22.77 -1.19
CA SER A 76 -15.07 24.19 -1.60
C SER A 76 -14.40 24.41 -2.96
N CYS A 77 -13.63 23.44 -3.46
CA CYS A 77 -12.98 23.49 -4.77
C CYS A 77 -13.79 22.78 -5.87
N LEU A 78 -14.99 22.28 -5.56
CA LEU A 78 -15.88 21.69 -6.55
C LEU A 78 -16.75 22.77 -7.21
N PRO A 79 -16.93 22.74 -8.54
CA PRO A 79 -17.87 23.62 -9.22
C PRO A 79 -19.28 23.46 -8.66
N ALA A 80 -20.03 24.57 -8.58
CA ALA A 80 -21.39 24.59 -8.05
C ALA A 80 -22.26 23.51 -8.74
N GLY A 81 -22.82 22.60 -7.94
CA GLY A 81 -23.71 21.52 -8.40
C GLY A 81 -23.02 20.21 -8.80
N MET A 82 -21.68 20.11 -8.75
CA MET A 82 -20.99 18.83 -8.98
C MET A 82 -20.75 18.05 -7.69
N ILE A 83 -21.20 16.79 -7.67
CA ILE A 83 -20.85 15.80 -6.63
C ILE A 83 -19.81 14.84 -7.25
N LEU A 84 -18.66 14.66 -6.60
CA LEU A 84 -17.64 13.71 -7.03
C LEU A 84 -18.21 12.27 -6.99
N LYS A 85 -18.57 11.73 -8.15
CA LYS A 85 -18.91 10.30 -8.28
C LYS A 85 -17.64 9.46 -8.16
N ASN A 86 -17.55 8.66 -7.09
CA ASN A 86 -16.51 7.65 -6.83
C ASN A 86 -15.05 8.09 -7.08
N PRO A 87 -14.52 9.07 -6.34
CA PRO A 87 -13.10 9.45 -6.44
C PRO A 87 -12.15 8.34 -5.97
N TYR A 88 -12.61 7.43 -5.12
CA TYR A 88 -11.79 6.42 -4.43
C TYR A 88 -11.34 5.25 -5.32
N ASN A 89 -12.11 4.92 -6.35
CA ASN A 89 -11.84 3.77 -7.23
C ASN A 89 -11.24 4.20 -8.58
N LYS A 90 -10.62 5.38 -8.64
CA LYS A 90 -10.01 5.87 -9.86
C LYS A 90 -8.53 5.51 -9.89
N ILE A 91 -8.07 4.98 -11.00
CA ILE A 91 -6.66 4.61 -11.21
C ILE A 91 -6.00 5.76 -11.95
N LEU A 92 -4.94 6.32 -11.36
CA LEU A 92 -4.18 7.44 -11.93
C LEU A 92 -2.74 7.01 -12.19
N PRO A 93 -2.23 7.13 -13.43
CA PRO A 93 -0.81 6.91 -13.68
C PRO A 93 0.02 8.00 -13.02
N ILE A 94 1.14 7.62 -12.42
CA ILE A 94 2.13 8.53 -11.84
C ILE A 94 3.46 8.35 -12.59
N ALA A 95 4.09 9.48 -12.94
CA ALA A 95 5.45 9.47 -13.44
C ALA A 95 6.46 9.19 -12.30
N PRO A 96 7.48 8.35 -12.53
CA PRO A 96 8.56 8.19 -11.56
C PRO A 96 9.18 9.54 -11.21
N SER A 97 9.28 9.85 -9.92
CA SER A 97 9.81 11.11 -9.41
C SER A 97 10.52 10.90 -8.07
N PRO A 98 11.40 11.81 -7.64
CA PRO A 98 12.06 11.73 -6.33
C PRO A 98 11.09 11.63 -5.14
N ALA A 99 9.83 12.05 -5.31
CA ALA A 99 8.79 11.88 -4.31
C ALA A 99 8.46 10.40 -4.00
N LEU A 100 8.85 9.45 -4.87
CA LEU A 100 8.64 8.03 -4.66
C LEU A 100 9.68 7.39 -3.74
N VAL A 101 10.75 8.09 -3.38
CA VAL A 101 11.79 7.56 -2.47
C VAL A 101 11.15 7.11 -1.16
N HIS A 102 11.55 5.91 -0.70
CA HIS A 102 11.05 5.22 0.49
C HIS A 102 9.59 4.75 0.43
N HIS A 103 8.85 5.01 -0.65
CA HIS A 103 7.51 4.45 -0.79
C HIS A 103 7.55 2.94 -1.00
N VAL A 104 6.62 2.26 -0.33
CA VAL A 104 6.30 0.86 -0.62
C VAL A 104 5.42 0.81 -1.86
N LEU A 105 5.86 0.07 -2.87
CA LEU A 105 5.10 -0.20 -4.10
C LEU A 105 4.58 -1.62 -4.07
N SER A 106 3.32 -1.78 -4.47
CA SER A 106 2.69 -3.08 -4.64
C SER A 106 2.88 -3.56 -6.08
N VAL A 107 3.29 -4.81 -6.26
CA VAL A 107 3.45 -5.43 -7.59
C VAL A 107 2.15 -6.13 -7.94
N SER A 108 1.44 -5.65 -8.97
CA SER A 108 0.19 -6.31 -9.40
C SER A 108 0.48 -7.62 -10.15
N SER A 109 -0.42 -8.61 -10.01
CA SER A 109 -0.40 -9.79 -10.88
C SER A 109 -0.96 -9.54 -12.28
N SER A 110 -1.59 -8.37 -12.50
CA SER A 110 -2.16 -7.99 -13.78
C SER A 110 -1.12 -7.42 -14.74
N ASN A 111 -1.38 -7.55 -16.04
CA ASN A 111 -0.69 -6.83 -17.12
C ASN A 111 -1.55 -5.68 -17.69
N ASP A 112 -2.81 -5.61 -17.26
CA ASP A 112 -3.80 -4.62 -17.67
C ASP A 112 -4.07 -3.62 -16.53
N PRO A 113 -3.89 -2.30 -16.76
CA PRO A 113 -4.16 -1.26 -15.76
C PRO A 113 -5.60 -1.25 -15.25
N GLU A 114 -6.60 -1.63 -16.05
CA GLU A 114 -8.00 -1.58 -15.62
C GLU A 114 -8.33 -2.61 -14.52
N GLN A 115 -7.53 -3.68 -14.47
CA GLN A 115 -7.72 -4.78 -13.52
C GLN A 115 -6.94 -4.59 -12.20
N LEU A 116 -6.27 -3.45 -12.01
CA LEU A 116 -5.49 -3.17 -10.79
C LEU A 116 -6.35 -3.12 -9.52
N LEU A 117 -7.65 -2.86 -9.63
CA LEU A 117 -8.59 -2.83 -8.49
C LEU A 117 -9.11 -4.21 -8.08
N THR A 118 -9.04 -5.19 -8.98
CA THR A 118 -9.70 -6.49 -8.80
C THR A 118 -8.72 -7.65 -8.72
N LYS A 119 -7.51 -7.50 -9.27
CA LYS A 119 -6.47 -8.53 -9.28
C LYS A 119 -5.62 -8.49 -8.02
N ASN A 120 -5.07 -9.66 -7.70
CA ASN A 120 -4.19 -9.85 -6.56
C ASN A 120 -2.83 -9.17 -6.78
N LEU A 121 -2.09 -9.03 -5.68
CA LEU A 121 -0.71 -8.58 -5.68
C LEU A 121 0.22 -9.81 -5.65
N LEU A 122 1.36 -9.70 -6.35
CA LEU A 122 2.45 -10.67 -6.29
C LEU A 122 3.36 -10.45 -5.08
N GLY A 123 3.43 -9.21 -4.61
CA GLY A 123 4.29 -8.82 -3.49
C GLY A 123 4.51 -7.32 -3.43
N PHE A 124 5.55 -6.92 -2.71
CA PHE A 124 5.89 -5.53 -2.46
C PHE A 124 7.38 -5.28 -2.72
N VAL A 125 7.69 -4.06 -3.14
CA VAL A 125 9.05 -3.54 -3.29
C VAL A 125 9.14 -2.16 -2.66
N VAL A 126 10.34 -1.71 -2.29
CA VAL A 126 10.55 -0.36 -1.76
C VAL A 126 11.50 0.40 -2.68
N VAL A 127 11.16 1.63 -3.00
CA VAL A 127 12.05 2.52 -3.74
C VAL A 127 13.14 3.02 -2.79
N GLN A 128 14.39 2.64 -3.02
CA GLN A 128 15.53 3.18 -2.26
C GLN A 128 16.05 4.49 -2.84
N HIS A 129 16.09 4.59 -4.17
CA HIS A 129 16.64 5.75 -4.86
C HIS A 129 15.94 5.99 -6.21
N VAL A 130 15.88 7.25 -6.63
CA VAL A 130 15.34 7.68 -7.92
C VAL A 130 16.41 8.52 -8.62
N ASP A 131 16.95 8.02 -9.72
CA ASP A 131 17.90 8.74 -10.56
C ASP A 131 17.16 9.35 -11.75
N SER A 132 16.87 10.65 -11.68
CA SER A 132 16.14 11.39 -12.71
C SER A 132 16.96 11.58 -14.00
N ASP A 133 18.29 11.64 -13.89
CA ASP A 133 19.19 11.87 -15.01
C ASP A 133 19.31 10.59 -15.85
N LYS A 134 19.51 9.45 -15.18
CA LYS A 134 19.58 8.13 -15.83
C LYS A 134 18.21 7.53 -16.11
N ARG A 135 17.13 8.12 -15.58
CA ARG A 135 15.76 7.61 -15.64
C ARG A 135 15.64 6.18 -15.08
N THR A 136 16.21 5.97 -13.89
CA THR A 136 16.21 4.65 -13.23
C THR A 136 15.73 4.71 -11.78
N LEU A 137 15.12 3.62 -11.31
CA LEU A 137 14.76 3.38 -9.92
C LEU A 137 15.63 2.28 -9.33
N THR A 138 16.14 2.49 -8.13
CA THR A 138 16.76 1.42 -7.33
C THR A 138 15.72 0.88 -6.36
N LEU A 139 15.43 -0.41 -6.46
CA LEU A 139 14.37 -1.09 -5.71
C LEU A 139 14.97 -2.12 -4.74
N LEU A 140 14.43 -2.15 -3.52
CA LEU A 140 14.54 -3.26 -2.58
C LEU A 140 13.41 -4.26 -2.85
N SER A 141 13.77 -5.52 -3.06
CA SER A 141 12.83 -6.58 -3.44
C SER A 141 13.17 -7.89 -2.74
N PRO A 142 12.18 -8.72 -2.37
CA PRO A 142 12.44 -10.07 -1.84
C PRO A 142 13.06 -11.01 -2.88
N GLN A 143 13.00 -10.65 -4.18
CA GLN A 143 13.49 -11.45 -5.30
C GLN A 143 14.34 -10.60 -6.27
N PRO A 144 15.28 -11.21 -7.03
CA PRO A 144 16.24 -10.48 -7.86
C PRO A 144 15.64 -9.64 -8.99
N ASN A 145 14.45 -10.00 -9.47
CA ASN A 145 13.79 -9.28 -10.56
C ASN A 145 12.27 -9.29 -10.37
N VAL A 146 11.63 -8.17 -10.68
CA VAL A 146 10.17 -8.03 -10.66
C VAL A 146 9.64 -8.33 -12.06
N LYS A 147 8.94 -9.47 -12.21
CA LYS A 147 8.41 -9.92 -13.50
C LYS A 147 7.31 -9.01 -14.06
N ASN A 148 6.49 -8.43 -13.18
CA ASN A 148 5.34 -7.61 -13.57
C ASN A 148 5.66 -6.12 -13.52
N LYS A 149 5.26 -5.43 -14.57
CA LYS A 149 5.65 -4.03 -14.81
C LYS A 149 4.66 -3.02 -14.23
N LEU A 150 3.50 -3.45 -13.74
CA LEU A 150 2.49 -2.56 -13.15
C LEU A 150 2.63 -2.50 -11.63
N LEU A 151 2.98 -1.31 -11.14
CA LEU A 151 3.22 -1.03 -9.73
C LEU A 151 2.15 -0.06 -9.20
N ILE A 152 1.75 -0.23 -7.94
CA ILE A 152 0.80 0.65 -7.26
C ILE A 152 1.49 1.30 -6.06
N VAL A 153 1.50 2.62 -6.02
CA VAL A 153 2.05 3.42 -4.92
C VAL A 153 1.16 3.31 -3.69
N SER A 154 1.78 3.03 -2.55
CA SER A 154 1.17 3.17 -1.22
C SER A 154 1.64 4.45 -0.56
N ASP A 155 0.83 5.03 0.33
CA ASP A 155 1.26 6.12 1.21
C ASP A 155 2.12 5.62 2.40
N ILE A 156 2.43 4.32 2.44
CA ILE A 156 3.34 3.71 3.41
C ILE A 156 4.80 3.98 3.01
N LEU A 157 5.57 4.50 3.96
CA LEU A 157 7.00 4.76 3.83
C LEU A 157 7.82 3.73 4.62
N PHE A 158 8.95 3.34 4.07
CA PHE A 158 9.94 2.48 4.72
C PHE A 158 11.36 2.89 4.34
N VAL A 159 12.17 3.17 5.36
CA VAL A 159 13.59 3.48 5.20
C VAL A 159 14.39 2.27 5.68
N ASP A 160 15.17 1.71 4.77
CA ASP A 160 16.06 0.60 5.07
C ASP A 160 17.31 1.13 5.78
N MET A 161 17.26 1.18 7.11
CA MET A 161 18.43 1.50 7.93
C MET A 161 19.23 0.21 8.13
N LYS A 162 20.23 -0.01 7.28
CA LYS A 162 21.27 -1.03 7.52
C LYS A 162 22.16 -0.67 8.70
#